data_AF-A0AAV2YVC8-F1
#
_entry.id   AF-A0AAV2YVC8-F1
#
_cell.length_a   1.000
_cell.length_b   1.000
_cell.length_c   1.000
_cell.angle_alpha   90.00
_cell.angle_beta   90.00
_cell.angle_gamma   90.00
#
_symmetry.space_group_name_H-M   'P 1'
#
loop_
_entity.id
_entity.type
_entity.pdbx_description
1 polymer ?
#
loop_
_entity_poly.entity_id
_entity_poly.type
_entity_poly.pdbx_seq_one_letter_code
_entity_poly.pdbx_strand_id
1 'polypeptide(L)'
;MMTHAILDKDQATANPEHDASQLAQIMPETINIFEGGKQTKYYHGMFNHNYFVAWMTKLLTGLQARNLRTCRIVIDTAKYHKVLPASVPKKRNAKAVLMDACERYPFSYSQQDTKDIVWEKLASYVA
;
A
#
# COMPACT_ATOMS: atom_id res chain seq x y z
N MET A 1 5.45 -4.33 -19.38
CA MET A 1 5.90 -3.86 -18.05
C MET A 1 5.99 -5.09 -17.14
N MET A 2 6.92 -5.12 -16.18
CA MET A 2 7.13 -6.25 -15.27
C MET A 2 7.19 -5.74 -13.83
N THR A 3 6.72 -6.53 -12.87
CA THR A 3 6.95 -6.30 -11.44
C THR A 3 7.62 -7.51 -10.82
N HIS A 4 8.60 -7.26 -9.96
CA HIS A 4 9.24 -8.27 -9.14
C HIS A 4 9.83 -7.62 -7.88
N ALA A 5 9.95 -8.38 -6.80
CA ALA A 5 10.69 -8.01 -5.62
C ALA A 5 12.07 -8.67 -5.62
N ILE A 6 13.05 -7.95 -5.09
CA ILE A 6 14.40 -8.44 -4.87
C ILE A 6 14.61 -8.40 -3.36
N LEU A 7 14.98 -9.55 -2.79
CA LEU A 7 15.55 -9.61 -1.46
C LEU A 7 17.02 -9.23 -1.60
N ASP A 8 17.45 -8.13 -1.00
CA ASP A 8 18.87 -7.77 -0.97
C ASP A 8 19.61 -8.61 0.08
N LYS A 9 20.94 -8.66 -0.02
CA LYS A 9 21.78 -9.34 0.97
C LYS A 9 21.59 -8.70 2.35
N ASP A 10 21.66 -9.51 3.40
CA ASP A 10 21.69 -8.97 4.76
C ASP A 10 23.03 -8.24 4.98
N GLN A 11 22.98 -6.91 5.12
CA GLN A 11 24.16 -6.10 5.36
C GLN A 11 24.55 -6.03 6.84
N ALA A 12 23.74 -6.58 7.76
CA ALA A 12 24.02 -6.60 9.20
C ALA A 12 24.92 -7.77 9.61
N THR A 13 25.06 -8.81 8.79
CA THR A 13 25.93 -9.95 9.08
C THR A 13 27.35 -9.71 8.54
N ALA A 14 28.29 -9.38 9.42
CA ALA A 14 29.72 -9.22 9.11
C ALA A 14 30.47 -10.56 8.91
N ASN A 15 29.76 -11.65 8.58
CA ASN A 15 30.32 -13.00 8.58
C ASN A 15 30.54 -13.50 7.14
N PRO A 16 31.76 -13.94 6.75
CA PRO A 16 32.10 -14.29 5.36
C PRO A 16 31.58 -15.65 4.89
N GLU A 17 30.85 -16.40 5.72
CA GLU A 17 30.15 -17.61 5.31
C GLU A 17 28.72 -17.27 4.87
N HIS A 18 28.58 -16.85 3.62
CA HIS A 18 27.27 -16.59 3.02
C HIS A 18 26.59 -17.91 2.65
N ASP A 19 25.53 -18.27 3.37
CA ASP A 19 24.55 -19.26 2.87
C ASP A 19 23.85 -18.67 1.64
N ALA A 20 23.45 -19.51 0.67
CA ALA A 20 22.80 -19.06 -0.56
C ALA A 20 21.50 -18.28 -0.27
N SER A 21 20.89 -18.51 0.89
CA SER A 21 19.73 -17.76 1.41
C SER A 21 20.02 -16.28 1.74
N GLN A 22 21.29 -15.91 1.87
CA GLN A 22 21.76 -14.56 2.24
C GLN A 22 22.25 -13.74 1.04
N LEU A 23 22.27 -14.33 -0.16
CA LEU A 23 22.57 -13.61 -1.40
C LEU A 23 21.34 -12.85 -1.90
N ALA A 24 21.59 -11.76 -2.62
CA ALA A 24 20.52 -11.02 -3.27
C ALA A 24 19.81 -11.93 -4.28
N GLN A 25 18.48 -12.06 -4.14
CA GLN A 25 17.69 -12.97 -4.95
C GLN A 25 16.36 -12.35 -5.37
N ILE A 26 15.93 -12.66 -6.60
CA ILE A 26 14.58 -12.35 -7.06
C ILE A 26 13.61 -13.28 -6.33
N MET A 27 12.48 -12.75 -5.87
CA MET A 27 11.39 -13.55 -5.33
C MET A 27 10.46 -13.99 -6.47
N PRO A 28 10.53 -15.24 -6.96
CA PRO A 28 9.87 -15.65 -8.20
C PRO A 28 8.35 -15.53 -8.14
N GLU A 29 7.75 -15.74 -6.96
CA GLU A 29 6.31 -15.63 -6.73
C GLU A 29 5.77 -14.20 -6.88
N THR A 30 6.66 -13.19 -6.84
CA THR A 30 6.32 -11.79 -7.05
C THR A 30 6.47 -11.36 -8.50
N ILE A 31 7.03 -12.22 -9.36
CA ILE A 31 7.16 -11.93 -10.78
C ILE A 31 5.77 -11.87 -11.39
N ASN A 32 5.49 -10.77 -12.08
CA ASN A 32 4.32 -10.66 -12.93
C ASN A 32 4.68 -9.89 -14.19
N ILE A 33 4.32 -10.47 -15.33
CA ILE A 33 4.58 -9.94 -16.66
C ILE A 33 3.22 -9.60 -17.25
N PHE A 34 3.02 -8.33 -17.59
CA PHE A 34 1.77 -7.88 -18.18
C PHE A 34 1.78 -8.19 -19.69
N GLU A 35 1.12 -9.29 -20.08
CA GLU A 35 1.01 -9.76 -21.47
C GLU A 35 -0.45 -9.70 -21.96
N GLY A 36 -0.69 -9.16 -23.17
CA GLY A 36 -2.02 -9.15 -23.82
C GLY A 36 -3.09 -8.21 -23.21
N GLY A 37 -4.27 -8.16 -23.82
CA GLY A 37 -5.45 -7.37 -23.39
C GLY A 37 -5.63 -5.99 -24.06
N LYS A 38 -6.70 -5.25 -23.70
CA LYS A 38 -6.79 -3.78 -23.96
C LYS A 38 -5.68 -3.14 -23.14
N GLN A 39 -4.47 -3.15 -23.69
CA GLN A 39 -3.34 -2.38 -23.18
C GLN A 39 -3.82 -0.94 -23.18
N THR A 40 -4.19 -0.45 -22.00
CA THR A 40 -4.46 0.97 -21.84
C THR A 40 -3.20 1.68 -22.31
N LYS A 41 -3.35 2.73 -23.12
CA LYS A 41 -2.23 3.54 -23.62
C LYS A 41 -1.24 3.94 -22.52
N TYR A 42 -1.70 3.92 -21.26
CA TYR A 42 -0.94 4.12 -20.05
C TYR A 42 -0.89 2.84 -19.20
N TYR A 43 0.31 2.42 -18.79
CA TYR A 43 0.51 1.27 -17.90
C TYR A 43 -0.25 1.40 -16.56
N HIS A 44 -0.58 2.62 -16.14
CA HIS A 44 -1.38 2.91 -14.95
C HIS A 44 -2.78 2.28 -14.94
N GLY A 45 -3.35 1.94 -16.10
CA GLY A 45 -4.62 1.20 -16.12
C GLY A 45 -4.46 -0.24 -15.62
N MET A 46 -3.33 -0.87 -15.94
CA MET A 46 -2.99 -2.23 -15.55
C MET A 46 -2.36 -2.27 -14.15
N PHE A 47 -1.48 -1.31 -13.84
CA PHE A 47 -0.86 -1.14 -12.53
C PHE A 47 -1.65 -0.12 -11.71
N ASN A 48 -2.74 -0.60 -11.13
CA ASN A 48 -3.63 0.18 -10.27
C ASN A 48 -3.51 -0.27 -8.80
N HIS A 49 -4.33 0.33 -7.93
CA HIS A 49 -4.32 0.00 -6.50
C HIS A 49 -4.65 -1.47 -6.21
N ASN A 50 -5.66 -2.04 -6.87
CA ASN A 50 -6.07 -3.43 -6.66
C ASN A 50 -4.95 -4.39 -7.04
N TYR A 51 -4.28 -4.10 -8.17
CA TYR A 51 -3.08 -4.82 -8.57
C TYR A 51 -1.99 -4.74 -7.49
N PHE A 52 -1.69 -3.53 -7.02
CA PHE A 52 -0.67 -3.31 -5.99
C PHE A 52 -0.97 -4.10 -4.71
N VAL A 53 -2.21 -4.07 -4.22
CA VAL A 53 -2.61 -4.82 -3.01
C VAL A 53 -2.41 -6.32 -3.21
N ALA A 54 -2.90 -6.88 -4.32
CA ALA A 54 -2.76 -8.30 -4.61
C ALA A 54 -1.28 -8.72 -4.75
N TRP A 55 -0.46 -7.88 -5.39
CA TRP A 55 0.97 -8.12 -5.52
C TRP A 55 1.70 -8.03 -4.17
N MET A 56 1.37 -7.04 -3.33
CA MET A 56 1.91 -6.92 -1.96
C MET A 56 1.54 -8.12 -1.09
N THR A 57 0.32 -8.67 -1.21
CA THR A 57 -0.05 -9.89 -0.51
C THR A 57 0.85 -11.07 -0.88
N LYS A 58 1.21 -11.22 -2.17
CA LYS A 58 2.16 -12.25 -2.62
C LYS A 58 3.55 -12.02 -2.01
N LEU A 59 4.04 -10.78 -2.03
CA LEU A 59 5.31 -10.41 -1.39
C LEU A 59 5.33 -10.79 0.09
N LEU A 60 4.33 -10.35 0.86
CA LEU A 60 4.27 -10.62 2.31
C LEU A 60 4.16 -12.12 2.63
N THR A 61 3.37 -12.87 1.84
CA THR A 61 3.27 -14.33 1.97
C THR A 61 4.62 -15.00 1.68
N GLY A 62 5.33 -14.53 0.65
CA GLY A 62 6.67 -15.00 0.30
C GLY A 62 7.71 -14.72 1.39
N LEU A 63 7.68 -13.54 2.00
CA LEU A 63 8.54 -13.18 3.13
C LEU A 63 8.23 -14.07 4.35
N GLN A 64 6.95 -14.27 4.66
CA GLN A 64 6.52 -15.12 5.77
C GLN A 64 6.94 -16.58 5.58
N ALA A 65 6.80 -17.14 4.37
CA ALA A 65 7.22 -18.50 4.04
C ALA A 65 8.73 -18.71 4.20
N ARG A 66 9.53 -17.63 4.09
CA ARG A 66 10.98 -17.62 4.31
C ARG A 66 11.37 -17.26 5.76
N ASN A 67 10.39 -17.15 6.67
CA ASN A 67 10.58 -16.74 8.07
C ASN A 67 11.30 -15.38 8.23
N LEU A 68 11.16 -14.49 7.24
CA LEU A 68 11.72 -13.14 7.28
C LEU A 68 10.76 -12.20 8.01
N ARG A 69 10.98 -12.04 9.32
CA ARG A 69 10.08 -11.29 10.22
C ARG A 69 10.41 -9.80 10.30
N THR A 70 11.64 -9.41 9.98
CA THR A 70 12.14 -8.03 10.09
C THR A 70 12.74 -7.59 8.76
N CYS A 71 11.90 -7.05 7.87
CA CYS A 71 12.33 -6.55 6.56
C CYS A 71 11.95 -5.08 6.38
N ARG A 72 12.81 -4.33 5.70
CA ARG A 72 12.46 -3.01 5.14
C ARG A 72 12.05 -3.17 3.69
N ILE A 73 10.83 -2.77 3.37
CA ILE A 73 10.31 -2.74 2.00
C ILE A 73 10.55 -1.33 1.45
N VAL A 74 11.38 -1.23 0.42
CA VAL A 74 11.68 0.03 -0.28
C VAL A 74 10.99 -0.01 -1.65
N ILE A 75 10.11 0.95 -1.90
CA ILE A 75 9.33 1.07 -3.14
C ILE A 75 9.33 2.55 -3.57
N ASP A 76 9.17 2.82 -4.87
CA ASP A 76 9.04 4.18 -5.41
C ASP A 76 7.79 4.90 -4.89
N THR A 77 7.79 6.23 -5.01
CA THR A 77 6.69 7.09 -4.53
C THR A 77 5.61 7.25 -5.60
N ALA A 78 4.87 6.18 -5.88
CA ALA A 78 3.76 6.22 -6.82
C ALA A 78 2.40 6.48 -6.15
N LYS A 79 1.49 7.16 -6.86
CA LYS A 79 0.17 7.55 -6.33
C LYS A 79 -0.69 6.35 -5.91
N TYR A 80 -0.61 5.24 -6.63
CA TYR A 80 -1.39 4.03 -6.35
C TYR A 80 -0.96 3.29 -5.07
N HIS A 81 0.23 3.59 -4.54
CA HIS A 81 0.69 3.10 -3.22
C HIS A 81 0.00 3.81 -2.05
N LYS A 82 -0.52 5.03 -2.27
CA LYS A 82 -1.06 5.92 -1.23
C LYS A 82 -2.58 6.01 -1.25
N VAL A 83 -3.25 5.03 -1.86
CA VAL A 83 -4.72 5.05 -1.95
C VAL A 83 -5.30 4.61 -0.62
N LEU A 84 -6.07 5.52 -0.02
CA LEU A 84 -6.85 5.23 1.17
C LEU A 84 -8.00 4.26 0.84
N PRO A 85 -8.36 3.36 1.78
CA PRO A 85 -9.52 2.47 1.62
C PRO A 85 -10.79 3.22 1.21
N ALA A 86 -11.69 2.55 0.48
CA ALA A 86 -12.96 3.15 0.07
C ALA A 86 -13.83 3.60 1.25
N SER A 87 -13.65 3.00 2.43
CA SER A 87 -14.30 3.34 3.69
C SER A 87 -13.78 4.63 4.34
N VAL A 88 -12.66 5.16 3.85
CA VAL A 88 -12.11 6.43 4.33
C VAL A 88 -12.89 7.59 3.69
N PRO A 89 -13.50 8.46 4.50
CA PRO A 89 -14.26 9.60 4.00
C PRO A 89 -13.35 10.58 3.25
N LYS A 90 -13.93 11.25 2.26
CA LYS A 90 -13.29 12.27 1.43
C LYS A 90 -14.09 13.56 1.54
N LYS A 91 -13.43 14.72 1.39
CA LYS A 91 -14.10 16.04 1.40
C LYS A 91 -15.35 16.11 0.51
N ARG A 92 -15.36 15.38 -0.62
CA ARG A 92 -16.51 15.33 -1.54
C ARG A 92 -17.73 14.56 -1.03
N ASN A 93 -17.60 13.69 -0.02
CA ASN A 93 -18.72 12.95 0.53
C ASN A 93 -19.80 13.87 1.12
N ALA A 94 -21.04 13.38 1.22
CA ALA A 94 -22.13 14.14 1.83
C ALA A 94 -21.85 14.41 3.32
N LYS A 95 -22.41 15.50 3.87
CA LYS A 95 -22.22 15.88 5.28
C LYS A 95 -22.58 14.73 6.24
N ALA A 96 -23.69 14.04 5.98
CA ALA A 96 -24.11 12.87 6.76
C ALA A 96 -23.02 11.79 6.83
N VAL A 97 -22.44 11.41 5.69
CA VAL A 97 -21.34 10.43 5.63
C VAL A 97 -20.11 10.88 6.39
N LEU A 98 -19.79 12.18 6.38
CA LEU A 98 -18.68 12.71 7.17
C LEU A 98 -18.98 12.66 8.67
N MET A 99 -20.21 12.98 9.08
CA MET A 99 -20.64 12.93 10.48
C MET A 99 -20.69 11.49 11.02
N ASP A 100 -21.21 10.53 10.26
CA ASP A 100 -21.17 9.11 10.64
C ASP A 100 -19.72 8.64 10.78
N ALA A 101 -18.81 9.15 9.95
CA ALA A 101 -17.40 8.83 10.07
C ALA A 101 -16.74 9.44 11.33
N CYS A 102 -17.23 10.57 11.83
CA CYS A 102 -16.74 11.20 13.07
C CYS A 102 -16.93 10.30 14.29
N GLU A 103 -17.95 9.43 14.31
CA GLU A 103 -18.19 8.48 15.41
C GLU A 103 -17.01 7.51 15.64
N ARG A 104 -16.14 7.34 14.63
CA ARG A 104 -14.98 6.45 14.71
C ARG A 104 -13.73 7.10 15.32
N TYR A 105 -13.76 8.40 15.63
CA TYR A 105 -12.57 9.15 16.04
C TYR A 105 -12.81 9.92 17.35
N PRO A 106 -11.79 10.07 18.20
CA PRO A 106 -11.93 10.68 19.52
C PRO A 106 -11.89 12.22 19.45
N PHE A 107 -12.84 12.84 18.76
CA PHE A 107 -13.01 14.31 18.73
C PHE A 107 -14.47 14.75 18.78
N SER A 108 -14.71 15.93 19.33
CA SER A 108 -16.05 16.51 19.43
C SER A 108 -16.46 17.19 18.12
N TYR A 109 -17.65 16.86 17.62
CA TYR A 109 -18.30 17.52 16.51
C TYR A 109 -19.71 17.95 16.90
N SER A 110 -20.18 19.05 16.32
CA SER A 110 -21.56 19.49 16.46
C SER A 110 -22.36 19.14 15.23
N GLN A 111 -23.65 18.79 15.40
CA GLN A 111 -24.55 18.66 14.26
C GLN A 111 -24.76 20.00 13.51
N GLN A 112 -24.56 21.13 14.20
CA GLN A 112 -24.60 22.46 13.61
C GLN A 112 -23.31 22.82 12.84
N ASP A 113 -22.21 22.07 13.02
CA ASP A 113 -20.97 22.33 12.29
C ASP A 113 -21.21 22.27 10.78
N THR A 114 -20.59 23.18 10.03
CA THR A 114 -20.66 23.13 8.57
C THR A 114 -19.88 21.93 8.04
N LYS A 115 -20.18 21.51 6.80
CA LYS A 115 -19.47 20.39 6.18
C LYS A 115 -17.94 20.60 6.16
N ASP A 116 -17.48 21.83 5.94
CA ASP A 116 -16.05 22.15 5.92
C ASP A 116 -15.40 22.04 7.31
N ILE A 117 -16.09 22.50 8.37
CA ILE A 117 -15.60 22.35 9.76
C ILE A 117 -15.52 20.87 10.15
N VAL A 118 -16.55 20.08 9.81
CA VAL A 118 -16.54 18.63 10.06
C VAL A 118 -15.39 17.95 9.30
N TRP A 119 -15.17 18.32 8.04
CA TRP A 119 -14.07 17.78 7.24
C TRP A 119 -12.71 18.18 7.81
N GLU A 120 -12.50 19.42 8.23
CA GLU A 120 -11.21 19.89 8.78
C GLU A 120 -10.82 19.08 10.02
N LYS A 121 -11.77 18.87 10.94
CA LYS A 121 -11.57 18.02 12.13
C LYS A 121 -11.29 16.57 11.77
N LEU A 122 -11.99 16.03 10.76
CA LEU A 122 -11.84 14.63 10.34
C LEU A 122 -10.54 14.40 9.56
N ALA A 123 -10.11 15.37 8.75
CA ALA A 123 -8.94 15.29 7.88
C ALA A 123 -7.66 15.05 8.68
N SER A 124 -7.50 15.64 9.87
CA SER A 124 -6.33 15.40 10.72
C SER A 124 -6.15 13.95 11.17
N TYR A 125 -7.20 13.12 11.07
CA TYR A 125 -7.16 11.70 11.42
C TYR A 125 -7.11 10.76 10.21
N VAL A 126 -7.43 11.26 9.00
CA VAL A 126 -7.66 10.38 7.83
C VAL A 126 -6.95 10.80 6.55
N ALA A 127 -6.39 12.02 6.49
CA ALA A 127 -5.84 12.62 5.27
C ALA A 127 -4.36 13.00 5.42
#